data_AF-A0A392T1F3-F1
#
_entry.id   AF-A0A392T1F3-F1
#
_cell.length_a   1.000
_cell.length_b   1.000
_cell.length_c   1.000
_cell.angle_alpha   90.00
_cell.angle_beta   90.00
_cell.angle_gamma   90.00
#
_symmetry.space_group_name_H-M   'P 1'
#
loop_
_entity.id
_entity.type
_entity.pdbx_description
1 polymer ?
#
loop_
_entity_poly.entity_id
_entity_poly.type
_entity_poly.pdbx_seq_one_letter_code
_entity_poly.pdbx_strand_id
1 'polypeptide(L)' 'MVFSDHKSLKYLFDQNELNMRQRRWLEFLKDYDFKLSYHPGKANVVADALSRKSL' A
#
# COMPACT_ATOMS: atom_id res chain seq x y z
N MET A 1 0.66 0.76 -11.92
CA MET A 1 -0.40 1.26 -11.01
C MET A 1 -0.62 0.21 -9.94
N VAL A 2 -0.55 0.60 -8.67
CA VAL A 2 -0.68 -0.30 -7.51
C VAL A 2 -2.00 0.01 -6.81
N PHE A 3 -2.77 -1.03 -6.50
CA PHE A 3 -4.02 -0.90 -5.76
C PHE A 3 -3.86 -1.40 -4.33
N SER A 4 -4.50 -0.71 -3.39
CA SER A 4 -4.59 -1.15 -2.01
C SER A 4 -5.98 -0.89 -1.46
N ASP A 5 -6.48 -1.81 -0.65
CA ASP A 5 -7.70 -1.64 0.13
C ASP A 5 -7.47 -0.91 1.46
N HIS A 6 -6.22 -0.56 1.76
CA HIS A 6 -5.88 0.20 2.94
C HIS A 6 -5.98 1.70 2.67
N LYS A 7 -7.12 2.30 3.05
CA LYS A 7 -7.44 3.72 2.80
C LYS A 7 -6.40 4.71 3.34
N SER A 8 -5.72 4.40 4.44
CA SER A 8 -4.69 5.27 5.03
C SER A 8 -3.47 5.46 4.12
N LEU A 9 -3.14 4.46 3.29
CA LEU A 9 -1.98 4.53 2.37
C LEU A 9 -2.17 5.58 1.27
N LYS A 10 -3.38 6.09 1.06
CA LYS A 10 -3.63 7.24 0.17
C LYS A 10 -2.74 8.44 0.53
N TYR A 11 -2.41 8.61 1.81
CA TYR A 11 -1.65 9.76 2.32
C TYR A 11 -0.17 9.43 2.53
N LEU A 12 0.31 8.27 2.07
CA LEU A 12 1.66 7.79 2.35
C LEU A 12 2.75 8.78 1.93
N PHE A 13 2.56 9.52 0.84
CA PHE A 13 3.51 10.50 0.32
C PHE A 13 3.34 11.92 0.87
N ASP A 14 2.16 12.24 1.44
CA ASP A 14 1.81 13.60 1.88
C ASP A 14 1.82 13.75 3.42
N GLN A 15 2.07 12.66 4.15
CA GLN A 15 2.02 12.65 5.60
C GLN A 15 3.30 13.24 6.22
N ASN A 16 3.15 14.32 6.98
CA ASN A 16 4.27 15.03 7.63
C ASN A 16 5.01 14.18 8.67
N GLU A 17 4.28 13.39 9.46
CA GLU A 17 4.85 12.59 10.54
C GLU A 17 4.71 11.11 10.25
N LEU A 18 5.83 10.49 9.87
CA LEU A 18 5.93 9.06 9.61
C LEU A 18 6.76 8.39 10.71
N ASN A 19 6.30 7.22 11.14
CA ASN A 19 7.07 6.36 12.01
C ASN A 19 8.28 5.76 11.26
N MET A 20 9.26 5.24 12.01
CA MET A 20 10.50 4.71 11.41
C MET A 20 10.26 3.56 10.41
N ARG A 21 9.21 2.75 10.61
CA ARG A 21 8.85 1.69 9.67
C ARG A 21 8.38 2.29 8.35
N GLN A 22 7.46 3.26 8.39
CA GLN A 22 6.94 3.93 7.19
C GLN A 22 8.04 4.65 6.41
N ARG A 23 8.97 5.33 7.09
CA ARG A 23 10.12 5.99 6.42
C ARG A 23 10.99 4.98 5.67
N ARG A 24 11.31 3.84 6.29
CA ARG A 24 12.09 2.77 5.62
C ARG A 24 11.37 2.24 4.38
N TRP A 25 10.04 2.06 4.47
CA TRP A 25 9.27 1.65 3.31
C TRP A 25 9.22 2.71 2.21
N LEU A 26 9.07 3.99 2.55
CA LEU A 26 9.13 5.07 1.56
C LEU A 26 10.48 5.14 0.85
N GLU A 27 11.58 5.05 1.60
CA GLU A 27 12.93 5.02 1.03
C GLU A 27 13.12 3.87 0.03
N PHE A 28 12.51 2.72 0.28
CA PHE A 28 12.52 1.59 -0.65
C PHE A 28 11.58 1.83 -1.85
N LEU A 29 10.39 2.39 -1.61
CA LEU A 29 9.37 2.57 -2.64
C LEU A 29 9.72 3.68 -3.63
N LYS A 30 10.53 4.68 -3.25
CA LYS A 30 10.91 5.81 -4.12
C LYS A 30 11.61 5.37 -5.41
N ASP A 31 12.23 4.19 -5.40
CA ASP A 31 12.99 3.66 -6.54
C ASP A 31 12.07 3.06 -7.62
N TYR A 32 10.77 2.95 -7.34
CA TYR A 32 9.77 2.40 -8.25
C TYR A 32 8.90 3.52 -8.85
N ASP A 33 8.72 3.52 -10.17
CA ASP A 33 7.71 4.37 -10.82
C ASP A 33 6.32 3.72 -10.72
N PHE A 34 5.55 4.15 -9.72
CA PHE A 34 4.17 3.68 -9.54
C PHE A 34 3.22 4.78 -9.07
N LYS A 35 1.94 4.55 -9.34
CA LYS A 35 0.82 5.33 -8.78
C LYS A 35 0.03 4.44 -7.85
N LEU A 36 -0.16 4.88 -6.62
CA LEU A 36 -0.98 4.20 -5.62
C LEU A 36 -2.43 4.68 -5.70
N SER A 37 -3.38 3.74 -5.77
CA SER A 37 -4.81 4.04 -5.77
C SER A 37 -5.54 3.19 -4.75
N TYR A 38 -6.47 3.80 -4.02
CA TYR A 38 -7.39 3.06 -3.17
C TYR A 38 -8.36 2.22 -4.02
N HIS A 39 -8.63 1.00 -3.59
CA HIS A 39 -9.63 0.11 -4.17
C HIS A 39 -10.42 -0.58 -3.06
N PRO A 40 -11.77 -0.58 -3.08
CA PRO A 40 -12.55 -1.23 -2.03
C PRO A 40 -12.17 -2.72 -1.88
N GLY A 41 -12.05 -3.20 -0.63
CA GLY A 41 -11.63 -4.60 -0.36
C GLY A 41 -12.51 -5.66 -1.03
N LYS A 42 -13.80 -5.37 -1.26
CA LYS A 42 -14.71 -6.23 -2.06
C LYS A 42 -14.26 -6.49 -3.49
N ALA A 43 -13.39 -5.64 -4.03
CA ALA A 43 -12.84 -5.79 -5.37
C ALA A 43 -11.34 -6.17 -5.33
N ASN A 44 -10.76 -6.28 -4.13
CA ASN A 44 -9.41 -6.82 -3.88
C ASN A 44 -9.41 -8.35 -3.61
N VAL A 45 -10.50 -9.05 -3.95
CA VAL A 45 -10.76 -10.45 -3.58
C VAL A 45 -9.65 -11.43 -3.96
N VAL A 46 -8.96 -11.20 -5.07
CA VAL A 46 -7.85 -12.07 -5.52
C VAL A 46 -6.64 -11.89 -4.60
N ALA A 47 -6.24 -10.66 -4.31
CA ALA A 47 -5.11 -10.39 -3.41
C ALA A 47 -5.44 -10.82 -1.97
N ASP A 48 -6.68 -10.62 -1.52
CA ASP A 48 -7.18 -11.13 -0.25
C ASP A 48 -7.10 -12.66 -0.17
N ALA A 49 -7.56 -13.38 -1.20
CA ALA A 49 -7.49 -14.84 -1.24
C ALA A 49 -6.03 -15.34 -1.21
N LEU A 50 -5.13 -14.66 -1.92
CA LEU A 50 -3.71 -15.00 -1.92
C LEU A 50 -3.04 -14.71 -0.56
N SER A 51 -3.34 -13.59 0.07
CA SER A 51 -2.75 -13.21 1.37
C SER A 51 -3.20 -14.10 2.52
N ARG A 52 -4.43 -14.64 2.44
CA ARG A 52 -4.99 -15.57 3.44
C ARG A 52 -4.59 -17.01 3.20
N LYS A 53 -4.07 -17.32 2.01
CA LYS A 53 -3.51 -18.65 1.73
C LYS A 53 -2.17 -18.72 2.45
N SER A 54 -2.20 -19.12 3.72
CA SER A 54 -1.00 -19.54 4.42
C SER A 54 -0.38 -20.69 3.63
N LEU A 55 0.88 -20.54 3.23
CA LEU A 55 1.74 -21.71 3.07
C LEU A 55 1.82 -22.47 4.40
#